data_AF-A0A8K0M3D4-F1
#
_entry.id   AF-A0A8K0M3D4-F1
#
_cell.length_a   1.000
_cell.length_b   1.000
_cell.length_c   1.000
_cell.angle_alpha   90.00
_cell.angle_beta   90.00
_cell.angle_gamma   90.00
#
_symmetry.space_group_name_H-M   'P 1'
#
loop_
_entity.id
_entity.type
_entity.pdbx_description
1 polymer ?
#
loop_
_entity_poly.entity_id
_entity_poly.type
_entity_poly.pdbx_seq_one_letter_code
_entity_poly.pdbx_strand_id
1 'polypeptide(L)'
;MWFHMVLSSGFNDEERFPFACLEQHVGVDEWKKRKWAFDRQEAEEFAAQKIPQLENYDKERDKVVKDEARVGCGEMTREEFIAIYRHALVDSTTSAIQARFIKLLTARDW
;
A
#
# COMPACT_ATOMS: atom_id res chain seq x y z
N MET A 1 8.71 6.98 3.04
CA MET A 1 9.36 6.42 4.27
C MET A 1 8.70 5.13 4.79
N TRP A 2 7.37 5.05 4.89
CA TRP A 2 6.68 3.83 5.36
C TRP A 2 6.82 2.60 4.43
N PHE A 3 6.83 2.77 3.11
CA PHE A 3 6.93 1.65 2.16
C PHE A 3 8.28 0.93 2.27
N HIS A 4 9.38 1.69 2.39
CA HIS A 4 10.66 1.08 2.71
C HIS A 4 10.63 0.44 4.10
N MET A 5 9.92 0.97 5.10
CA MET A 5 9.78 0.28 6.39
C MET A 5 9.01 -1.03 6.27
N VAL A 6 7.96 -1.12 5.43
CA VAL A 6 7.24 -2.36 5.16
C VAL A 6 8.13 -3.37 4.43
N LEU A 7 8.88 -2.92 3.42
CA LEU A 7 9.83 -3.78 2.70
C LEU A 7 11.03 -4.19 3.56
N SER A 8 11.55 -3.30 4.40
CA SER A 8 12.73 -3.52 5.26
C SER A 8 12.41 -4.19 6.60
N SER A 9 11.15 -4.18 7.05
CA SER A 9 10.72 -4.88 8.27
C SER A 9 10.59 -6.40 8.08
N GLY A 10 10.81 -6.89 6.86
CA GLY A 10 10.58 -8.28 6.52
C GLY A 10 9.09 -8.61 6.54
N PHE A 11 8.20 -7.65 6.32
CA PHE A 11 6.77 -7.94 6.15
C PHE A 11 6.53 -8.89 4.97
N ASN A 12 7.42 -8.86 3.98
CA ASN A 12 7.43 -9.78 2.84
C ASN A 12 8.42 -10.94 3.01
N ASP A 13 8.94 -11.15 4.21
CA ASP A 13 9.84 -12.27 4.49
C ASP A 13 9.02 -13.57 4.48
N GLU A 14 9.55 -14.60 3.81
CA GLU A 14 8.85 -15.87 3.62
C GLU A 14 8.61 -16.58 4.96
N GLU A 15 9.48 -16.32 5.93
CA GLU A 15 9.39 -16.87 7.29
C GLU A 15 8.52 -16.03 8.23
N ARG A 16 8.00 -14.87 7.78
CA ARG A 16 7.21 -13.95 8.62
C ARG A 16 5.77 -13.83 8.13
N PHE A 17 4.90 -13.42 9.05
CA PHE A 17 3.52 -13.10 8.74
C PHE A 17 3.48 -11.90 7.78
N PRO A 18 2.72 -11.94 6.67
CA PRO A 18 1.63 -12.87 6.37
C PRO A 18 1.99 -14.05 5.44
N PHE A 19 3.19 -14.09 4.84
CA PHE A 19 3.51 -15.07 3.81
C PHE A 19 3.70 -16.49 4.36
N ALA A 20 4.20 -16.64 5.58
CA ALA A 20 4.25 -17.95 6.23
C ALA A 20 2.85 -18.59 6.37
N CYS A 21 1.82 -17.80 6.70
CA CYS A 21 0.44 -18.29 6.78
C CYS A 21 -0.16 -18.57 5.39
N LEU A 22 0.20 -17.76 4.40
CA LEU A 22 -0.25 -17.95 3.02
C LEU A 22 0.36 -19.22 2.40
N GLU A 23 1.64 -19.47 2.65
CA GLU A 23 2.33 -20.69 2.25
C GLU A 23 1.72 -21.93 2.93
N GLN A 24 1.43 -21.86 4.24
CA GLN A 24 0.73 -22.95 4.92
C GLN A 24 -0.67 -23.23 4.35
N HIS A 25 -1.40 -22.19 3.96
CA HIS A 25 -2.74 -22.33 3.39
C HIS A 25 -2.73 -22.87 1.96
N VAL A 26 -1.78 -22.43 1.13
CA VAL A 26 -1.67 -22.82 -0.28
C VAL A 26 -0.92 -24.14 -0.45
N GLY A 27 -0.06 -24.49 0.51
CA GLY A 27 0.85 -25.64 0.45
C GLY A 27 2.18 -25.27 -0.21
N VAL A 28 3.28 -25.82 0.33
CA VAL A 28 4.67 -25.49 -0.04
C VAL A 28 4.94 -25.70 -1.54
N ASP A 29 4.44 -26.78 -2.14
CA ASP A 29 4.71 -27.09 -3.55
C ASP A 29 3.96 -26.15 -4.51
N GLU A 30 2.70 -25.84 -4.20
CA GLU A 30 1.88 -24.92 -4.99
C GLU A 30 2.33 -23.46 -4.79
N TRP A 31 2.78 -23.11 -3.59
CA TRP A 31 3.43 -21.84 -3.30
C TRP A 31 4.70 -21.65 -4.14
N LYS A 32 5.60 -22.64 -4.15
CA LYS A 32 6.82 -22.63 -4.98
C LYS A 32 6.49 -22.48 -6.46
N LYS A 33 5.50 -23.21 -6.96
CA LYS A 33 5.08 -23.12 -8.36
C LYS A 33 4.58 -21.71 -8.72
N ARG A 34 3.73 -21.12 -7.87
CA ARG A 34 3.17 -19.77 -8.09
C ARG A 34 4.20 -18.66 -7.93
N LYS A 35 5.13 -18.80 -6.98
CA LYS A 35 6.21 -17.84 -6.75
C LYS A 35 7.08 -17.63 -7.99
N TRP A 36 7.31 -18.70 -8.76
CA TRP A 36 8.09 -18.65 -10.01
C TRP A 36 7.23 -18.46 -11.26
N ALA A 37 5.90 -18.53 -11.14
CA ALA A 37 4.95 -18.37 -12.25
C ALA A 37 4.41 -16.94 -12.35
N PHE A 38 5.28 -15.93 -12.21
CA PHE A 38 4.89 -14.54 -12.46
C PHE A 38 5.18 -14.17 -13.92
N ASP A 39 4.27 -13.41 -14.52
CA ASP A 39 4.52 -12.80 -15.83
C ASP A 39 5.42 -11.58 -15.64
N ARG A 40 6.58 -11.61 -16.30
CA ARG A 40 7.54 -10.50 -16.25
C ARG A 40 6.93 -9.22 -16.81
N GLN A 41 6.10 -9.32 -17.85
CA GLN A 41 5.47 -8.16 -18.46
C GLN A 41 4.45 -7.53 -17.50
N GLU A 42 3.61 -8.34 -16.85
CA GLU A 42 2.68 -7.85 -15.82
C GLU A 42 3.43 -7.15 -14.67
N ALA A 43 4.55 -7.72 -14.23
CA ALA A 43 5.38 -7.14 -13.18
C ALA A 43 5.98 -5.79 -13.59
N GLU A 44 6.45 -5.66 -14.83
CA GLU A 44 7.01 -4.43 -15.38
C GLU A 44 5.93 -3.35 -15.55
N GLU A 45 4.74 -3.70 -16.06
CA GLU A 45 3.60 -2.79 -16.19
C GLU A 45 3.11 -2.31 -14.82
N PHE A 46 3.05 -3.22 -13.84
CA PHE A 46 2.71 -2.87 -12.46
C PHE A 46 3.75 -1.92 -11.84
N ALA A 47 5.05 -2.20 -12.05
CA ALA A 47 6.12 -1.34 -11.57
C ALA A 47 6.02 0.06 -12.20
N ALA A 48 5.83 0.14 -13.52
CA ALA A 48 5.67 1.40 -14.24
C ALA A 48 4.46 2.22 -13.74
N GLN A 49 3.36 1.56 -13.37
CA GLN A 49 2.21 2.23 -12.77
C GLN A 49 2.48 2.70 -11.32
N LYS A 50 3.25 1.93 -10.54
CA LYS A 50 3.47 2.18 -9.11
C LYS A 50 4.54 3.21 -8.81
N ILE A 51 5.57 3.32 -9.64
CA ILE A 51 6.63 4.33 -9.51
C ILE A 51 6.05 5.76 -9.39
N PRO A 52 5.21 6.25 -10.32
CA PRO A 52 4.66 7.61 -10.22
C PRO A 52 3.68 7.76 -9.04
N GLN A 53 2.98 6.69 -8.64
CA GLN A 53 2.12 6.70 -7.45
C GLN A 53 2.94 6.85 -6.16
N LEU A 54 4.12 6.23 -6.09
CA LEU A 54 5.06 6.39 -4.98
C LEU A 54 5.62 7.81 -4.91
N GLU A 55 5.99 8.39 -6.05
CA GLU A 55 6.43 9.79 -6.11
C GLU A 55 5.33 10.77 -5.66
N ASN A 56 4.08 10.52 -6.07
CA ASN A 56 2.95 11.33 -5.62
C ASN A 56 2.70 11.17 -4.13
N TYR A 57 2.78 9.94 -3.60
CA TYR A 57 2.67 9.68 -2.18
C TYR A 57 3.72 10.44 -1.36
N ASP A 58 4.98 10.43 -1.79
CA ASP A 58 6.04 11.14 -1.08
C ASP A 58 5.82 12.67 -1.10
N LYS A 59 5.33 13.24 -2.22
CA LYS A 59 4.94 14.65 -2.31
C LYS A 59 3.80 15.01 -1.36
N GLU A 60 2.75 14.18 -1.32
CA GLU A 60 1.61 14.38 -0.41
C GLU A 60 2.05 14.28 1.05
N ARG A 61 2.92 13.32 1.37
CA ARG A 61 3.51 13.19 2.70
C ARG A 61 4.30 14.44 3.09
N ASP A 62 5.16 14.94 2.21
CA ASP A 62 5.96 16.13 2.49
C ASP A 62 5.09 17.36 2.74
N LYS A 63 3.94 17.46 2.06
CA LYS A 63 2.94 18.49 2.32
C LYS A 63 2.34 18.36 3.73
N VAL A 64 1.94 17.15 4.12
CA VAL A 64 1.40 16.87 5.47
C VAL A 64 2.41 17.24 6.54
N VAL A 65 3.69 16.86 6.37
CA VAL A 65 4.76 17.16 7.33
C VAL A 65 4.99 18.67 7.47
N LYS A 66 4.95 19.41 6.36
CA LYS A 66 5.04 20.88 6.40
C LYS A 66 3.86 21.51 7.13
N ASP A 67 2.65 21.05 6.87
CA ASP A 67 1.45 21.56 7.54
C ASP A 67 1.45 21.20 9.03
N GLU A 68 1.94 20.02 9.41
CA GLU A 68 2.13 19.64 10.82
C GLU A 68 3.12 20.58 11.53
N ALA A 69 4.23 20.95 10.87
CA ALA A 69 5.17 21.93 11.41
C ALA A 69 4.53 23.32 11.59
N ARG A 70 3.66 23.74 10.66
CA ARG A 70 2.90 25.00 10.76
C ARG A 70 1.93 25.00 11.93
N VAL A 71 1.32 23.85 12.24
CA VAL A 71 0.52 23.68 13.47
C VAL A 71 1.40 23.84 14.71
N GLY A 72 2.59 23.22 14.73
CA GLY A 72 3.55 23.34 15.83
C GLY A 72 4.04 24.77 16.07
N CYS A 73 4.15 25.58 15.01
CA CYS A 73 4.54 27.00 15.09
C CYS A 73 3.35 27.95 15.36
N GLY A 74 2.11 27.45 15.42
CA GLY A 74 0.91 28.26 15.63
C GLY A 74 0.44 29.05 14.41
N GLU A 75 1.01 28.80 13.22
CA GLU A 75 0.59 29.42 11.95
C GLU A 75 -0.70 28.80 11.39
N MET A 76 -1.08 27.64 11.91
CA MET A 76 -2.27 26.89 11.54
C MET A 76 -2.88 26.29 12.79
N THR A 77 -4.20 26.34 12.93
CA THR A 77 -4.86 25.66 14.05
C THR A 77 -4.97 24.16 13.80
N ARG A 78 -5.08 23.39 14.87
CA ARG A 78 -5.24 21.94 14.79
C ARG A 78 -6.55 21.57 14.08
N GLU A 79 -7.59 22.36 14.28
CA GLU A 79 -8.91 22.17 13.70
C GLU A 79 -8.91 22.37 12.18
N GLU A 80 -8.19 23.39 11.70
CA GLU A 80 -7.97 23.63 10.27
C GLU A 80 -7.17 22.48 9.63
N PHE A 81 -6.12 22.00 10.31
CA PHE A 81 -5.34 20.86 9.84
C PHE A 81 -6.21 19.61 9.70
N ILE A 82 -7.01 19.31 10.72
CA ILE A 82 -7.95 18.19 10.69
C ILE A 82 -8.99 18.37 9.57
N ALA A 83 -9.51 19.58 9.36
CA ALA A 83 -10.49 19.83 8.30
C ALA A 83 -9.93 19.58 6.89
N ILE A 84 -8.67 19.98 6.63
CA ILE A 84 -8.00 19.75 5.35
C ILE A 84 -7.80 18.25 5.08
N TYR A 85 -7.37 17.49 6.09
CA TYR A 85 -7.01 16.08 5.90
C TYR A 85 -8.14 15.08 6.19
N ARG A 86 -9.32 15.56 6.64
CA ARG A 86 -10.50 14.73 6.90
C ARG A 86 -11.00 14.00 5.65
N HIS A 87 -10.95 14.63 4.48
CA HIS A 87 -11.41 14.03 3.22
C HIS A 87 -10.39 13.06 2.61
N ALA A 88 -9.09 13.35 2.73
CA ALA A 88 -8.01 12.51 2.20
C ALA A 88 -7.93 11.11 2.83
N LEU A 89 -8.32 10.98 4.11
CA LEU A 89 -8.36 9.70 4.83
C LEU A 89 -9.55 8.80 4.43
N VAL A 90 -10.64 9.38 3.93
CA VAL A 90 -11.85 8.64 3.51
C VAL A 90 -11.71 8.10 2.08
N ASP A 91 -11.02 8.83 1.19
CA ASP A 91 -10.83 8.43 -0.21
C ASP A 91 -9.73 7.36 -0.40
N SER A 92 -8.65 7.41 0.40
CA SER A 92 -7.50 6.48 0.27
C SER A 92 -7.74 5.07 0.83
N THR A 93 -8.68 4.92 1.77
CA THR A 93 -9.00 3.62 2.41
C THR A 93 -10.06 2.83 1.66
N THR A 94 -10.92 3.50 0.88
CA THR A 94 -12.15 2.89 0.34
C THR A 94 -12.05 2.50 -1.14
N SER A 95 -11.27 3.21 -1.96
CA SER A 95 -11.40 3.09 -3.42
C SER A 95 -10.52 2.00 -4.06
N ALA A 96 -9.20 2.06 -3.92
CA ALA A 96 -8.32 1.28 -4.81
C ALA A 96 -8.04 -0.15 -4.34
N ILE A 97 -7.87 -0.36 -3.03
CA ILE A 97 -7.52 -1.68 -2.47
C ILE A 97 -8.78 -2.53 -2.32
N GLN A 98 -9.87 -1.99 -1.77
CA GLN A 98 -11.13 -2.72 -1.66
C GLN A 98 -11.76 -3.02 -3.03
N ALA A 99 -11.80 -2.08 -3.98
CA ALA A 99 -12.38 -2.36 -5.29
C ALA A 99 -11.60 -3.42 -6.07
N ARG A 100 -10.27 -3.45 -5.97
CA ARG A 100 -9.45 -4.47 -6.66
C ARG A 100 -9.55 -5.83 -5.97
N PHE A 101 -9.64 -5.86 -4.63
CA PHE A 101 -9.82 -7.10 -3.87
C PHE A 101 -11.22 -7.69 -4.07
N ILE A 102 -12.27 -6.85 -4.06
CA ILE A 102 -13.65 -7.27 -4.35
C ILE A 102 -13.78 -7.78 -5.78
N LYS A 103 -13.17 -7.09 -6.76
CA LYS A 103 -13.20 -7.51 -8.18
C LYS A 103 -12.44 -8.82 -8.43
N LEU A 104 -11.39 -9.12 -7.64
CA LEU A 104 -10.68 -10.41 -7.66
C LEU A 104 -11.47 -11.53 -6.98
N LEU A 105 -12.29 -11.21 -5.97
CA LEU A 105 -13.14 -12.18 -5.28
C LEU A 105 -14.44 -12.50 -6.03
N THR A 106 -14.98 -11.55 -6.80
CA THR A 106 -16.21 -11.76 -7.60
C THR A 106 -15.96 -12.27 -9.02
N ALA A 107 -14.73 -12.22 -9.53
CA ALA A 107 -14.37 -12.76 -10.85
C ALA A 107 -13.95 -14.24 -10.83
N ARG A 108 -14.05 -14.92 -9.68
CA ARG A 108 -13.59 -16.29 -9.51
C ARG A 108 -14.77 -17.17 -9.11
N ASP A 109 -15.38 -17.80 -10.09
CA ASP A 109 -16.43 -18.80 -9.90
C ASP A 109 -15.88 -19.99 -9.10
N TRP A 110 -16.42 -20.15 -7.90
CA TRP A 110 -16.46 -21.40 -7.14
C TRP A 110 -17.92 -21.75 -6.87
#